data_AF-A0A369M7P9-F1
#
_entry.id   AF-A0A369M7P9-F1
#
_cell.length_a   1.000
_cell.length_b   1.000
_cell.length_c   1.000
_cell.angle_alpha   90.00
_cell.angle_beta   90.00
_cell.angle_gamma   90.00
#
_symmetry.space_group_name_H-M   'P 1'
#
loop_
_entity.id
_entity.type
_entity.pdbx_description
1 polymer ?
#
loop_
_entity_poly.entity_id
_entity_poly.type
_entity_poly.pdbx_seq_one_letter_code
_entity_poly.pdbx_strand_id
1 'polypeptide(L)'
;MNDSELFFPYYIDQARLLDLYAILNGGYSEYEEIQNTANDENVRGGKAKTEVSGGFKMLKIGASIEGGARSQNQVGESSTTRVVQTTTSILSLVIRTLKSKRYIKDILDSQPGSFVIVPVTMQINSIKSLLEEAENLIKLGSEMQSLDNQKDNGKQSCQSNTLKQIKKISSVAHQLFGAEEIVCIKDNFAVFGNIVNDNLYQASRSDIVGTELSCLGQVKRIYPDGTQLMKNTVYSRFQNTEVKQPIIDSLVQMTKNGDFEYSAAAIAEVTGKPAFELQIVALYQTSCPTDESTPNLYS
;
A
#
# COMPACT_ATOMS: atom_id res chain seq x y z
N MET A 1 6.75 26.46 17.44
CA MET A 1 6.42 25.12 17.95
C MET A 1 6.54 24.15 16.78
N ASN A 2 7.31 23.07 16.97
CA ASN A 2 7.41 21.99 15.98
C ASN A 2 6.14 21.13 16.11
N ASP A 3 5.09 21.49 15.38
CA ASP A 3 3.93 20.60 15.24
C ASP A 3 4.32 19.50 14.25
N SER A 4 5.06 18.53 14.75
CA SER A 4 5.25 17.26 14.07
C SER A 4 3.91 16.56 14.08
N GLU A 5 3.20 16.60 12.96
CA GLU A 5 1.97 15.83 12.74
C GLU A 5 2.33 14.35 12.97
N LEU A 6 1.84 13.77 14.07
CA LEU A 6 2.05 12.38 14.39
C LEU A 6 1.13 11.56 13.48
N PHE A 7 1.68 10.54 12.84
CA PHE A 7 0.90 9.64 12.00
C PHE A 7 1.43 8.22 12.13
N PHE A 8 0.54 7.26 11.90
CA PHE A 8 0.87 5.86 11.82
C PHE A 8 0.90 5.43 10.34
N PRO A 9 2.08 5.14 9.77
CA PRO A 9 2.19 4.69 8.39
C PRO A 9 1.86 3.20 8.27
N TYR A 10 1.08 2.84 7.26
CA TYR A 10 0.78 1.46 6.87
C TYR A 10 1.60 1.02 5.65
N TYR A 11 1.92 1.97 4.78
CA TYR A 11 2.69 1.76 3.56
C TYR A 11 3.62 2.95 3.33
N ILE A 12 4.89 2.68 3.00
CA ILE A 12 5.84 3.69 2.54
C ILE A 12 6.69 3.12 1.41
N ASP A 13 6.59 3.71 0.22
CA ASP A 13 7.56 3.52 -0.84
C ASP A 13 8.87 4.22 -0.46
N GLN A 14 9.74 3.50 0.25
CA GLN A 14 10.97 4.04 0.82
C GLN A 14 11.90 4.60 -0.25
N ALA A 15 12.04 3.90 -1.38
CA ALA A 15 12.89 4.37 -2.49
C ALA A 15 12.35 5.71 -3.02
N ARG A 16 11.05 5.79 -3.29
CA ARG A 16 10.44 7.03 -3.77
C ARG A 16 10.51 8.15 -2.73
N LEU A 17 10.30 7.83 -1.46
CA LEU A 17 10.37 8.81 -0.38
C LEU A 17 11.77 9.42 -0.27
N LEU A 18 12.82 8.62 -0.39
CA LEU A 18 14.19 9.09 -0.34
C LEU A 18 14.55 9.96 -1.55
N ASP A 19 14.08 9.63 -2.74
CA ASP A 19 14.23 10.50 -3.91
C ASP A 19 13.56 11.85 -3.70
N LEU A 20 12.33 11.85 -3.16
CA LEU A 20 11.60 13.09 -2.88
C LEU A 20 12.33 13.95 -1.85
N TYR A 21 12.79 13.34 -0.77
CA TYR A 21 13.55 14.06 0.23
C TYR A 21 14.84 14.64 -0.34
N ALA A 22 15.59 13.88 -1.17
CA ALA A 22 16.79 14.38 -1.84
C ALA A 22 16.46 15.59 -2.73
N ILE A 23 15.45 15.49 -3.59
CA ILE A 23 15.05 16.57 -4.50
C ILE A 23 14.64 17.82 -3.72
N LEU A 24 13.88 17.65 -2.63
CA LEU A 24 13.37 18.77 -1.85
C LEU A 24 14.46 19.49 -1.04
N ASN A 25 15.55 18.80 -0.71
CA ASN A 25 16.65 19.28 0.14
C ASN A 25 18.00 19.47 -0.58
N GLY A 26 18.07 19.25 -1.89
CA GLY A 26 19.29 19.46 -2.68
C GLY A 26 20.30 18.29 -2.65
N GLY A 27 19.85 17.08 -2.33
CA GLY A 27 20.66 15.86 -2.30
C GLY A 27 21.04 15.39 -0.89
N TYR A 28 21.89 14.36 -0.83
CA TYR A 28 22.49 13.82 0.38
C TYR A 28 24.01 13.96 0.30
N SER A 29 24.67 14.33 1.40
CA SER A 29 26.14 14.28 1.45
C SER A 29 26.65 12.87 1.81
N GLU A 30 25.88 12.10 2.58
CA GLU A 30 26.13 10.71 2.96
C GLU A 30 24.78 9.96 3.13
N TYR A 31 24.72 8.67 2.73
CA TYR A 31 23.56 7.77 2.93
C TYR A 31 24.03 6.41 3.47
N GLU A 32 23.45 5.97 4.59
CA GLU A 32 23.71 4.65 5.19
C GLU A 32 22.41 4.10 5.82
N GLU A 33 21.98 2.88 5.44
CA GLU A 33 20.82 2.18 6.03
C GLU A 33 21.28 1.31 7.21
N ILE A 34 20.68 1.53 8.37
CA ILE A 34 20.92 0.76 9.60
C ILE A 34 19.69 -0.12 9.82
N GLN A 35 19.85 -1.42 9.60
CA GLN A 35 18.83 -2.42 9.92
C GLN A 35 19.05 -2.90 11.37
N ASN A 36 18.04 -2.69 12.22
CA ASN A 36 18.05 -3.22 13.57
C ASN A 36 17.52 -4.67 13.54
N THR A 37 18.41 -5.65 13.49
CA THR A 37 18.08 -7.04 13.84
C THR A 37 18.10 -7.18 15.35
N ALA A 38 17.05 -6.69 16.02
CA ALA A 38 16.86 -7.02 17.43
C ALA A 38 16.37 -8.47 17.53
N ASN A 39 17.18 -9.31 18.21
CA ASN A 39 17.05 -10.74 18.51
C ASN A 39 17.55 -11.73 17.45
N ASP A 40 18.88 -11.88 17.37
CA ASP A 40 19.49 -13.14 16.93
C ASP A 40 20.69 -13.55 17.81
N GLU A 41 20.58 -13.28 19.12
CA GLU A 41 21.41 -13.95 20.12
C GLU A 41 20.59 -15.06 20.78
N ASN A 42 20.91 -16.30 20.40
CA ASN A 42 20.46 -17.59 20.93
C ASN A 42 19.21 -18.25 20.31
N VAL A 43 19.33 -18.87 19.12
CA VAL A 43 18.83 -20.24 18.92
C VAL A 43 19.73 -21.00 17.93
N ARG A 44 20.70 -21.76 18.46
CA ARG A 44 21.22 -22.93 17.74
C ARG A 44 20.12 -23.99 17.68
N GLY A 45 19.57 -24.20 16.49
CA GLY A 45 18.87 -25.43 16.13
C GLY A 45 17.35 -25.33 16.13
N GLY A 46 16.75 -25.62 14.98
CA GLY A 46 15.33 -25.95 14.85
C GLY A 46 14.65 -25.16 13.75
N LYS A 47 14.13 -25.87 12.74
CA LYS A 47 13.26 -25.34 11.69
C LYS A 47 12.11 -24.54 12.33
N ALA A 48 12.16 -23.22 12.24
CA ALA A 48 11.09 -22.34 12.66
C ALA A 48 10.65 -21.50 11.46
N LYS A 49 9.34 -21.48 11.24
CA LYS A 49 8.68 -20.61 10.26
C LYS A 49 9.06 -19.17 10.56
N THR A 50 9.68 -18.49 9.60
CA THR A 50 10.09 -17.10 9.72
C THR A 50 8.85 -16.22 9.62
N GLU A 51 8.20 -15.98 10.76
CA GLU A 51 7.36 -14.81 10.94
C GLU A 51 8.33 -13.63 11.15
N VAL A 52 8.47 -12.79 10.11
CA VAL A 52 9.41 -11.67 10.12
C VAL A 52 8.90 -10.63 11.12
N SER A 53 9.51 -10.59 12.30
CA SER A 53 9.24 -9.59 13.34
C SER A 53 9.66 -8.20 12.85
N GLY A 54 8.72 -7.25 12.88
CA GLY A 54 8.86 -5.89 12.33
C GLY A 54 9.85 -4.99 13.06
N GLY A 55 11.12 -5.02 12.65
CA GLY A 55 12.11 -3.98 12.94
C GLY A 55 11.87 -2.71 12.11
N PHE A 56 12.11 -1.53 12.68
CA PHE A 56 12.08 -0.26 11.95
C PHE A 56 13.45 0.02 11.33
N LYS A 57 13.46 0.58 10.11
CA LYS A 57 14.67 0.98 9.40
C LYS A 57 15.09 2.40 9.83
N MET A 58 16.34 2.53 10.26
CA MET A 58 16.97 3.82 10.54
C MET A 58 17.91 4.18 9.40
N LEU A 59 17.95 5.46 9.04
CA LEU A 59 18.76 6.00 7.95
C LEU A 59 19.64 7.11 8.51
N LYS A 60 20.94 7.00 8.29
CA LYS A 60 21.88 8.06 8.63
C LYS A 60 22.09 8.92 7.40
N ILE A 61 21.68 10.17 7.51
CA ILE A 61 21.75 11.15 6.43
C ILE A 61 22.73 12.24 6.83
N GLY A 62 23.72 12.49 5.96
CA GLY A 62 24.56 13.68 6.02
C GLY A 62 23.96 14.80 5.18
N ALA A 63 23.93 16.02 5.71
CA ALA A 63 23.61 17.24 4.96
C ALA A 63 24.81 18.20 4.98
N SER A 64 25.23 18.66 3.80
CA SER A 64 26.22 19.73 3.65
C SER A 64 25.51 21.08 3.65
N ILE A 65 25.76 21.92 4.66
CA ILE A 65 25.26 23.30 4.67
C ILE A 65 26.37 24.18 4.08
N GLU A 66 26.25 24.57 2.82
CA GLU A 66 27.08 25.65 2.27
C GLU A 66 26.45 27.00 2.63
N GLY A 67 26.87 27.54 3.77
CA GLY A 67 26.49 28.89 4.21
C GLY A 67 27.34 29.97 3.55
N GLY A 68 26.69 30.85 2.77
CA GLY A 68 27.32 32.03 2.19
C GLY A 68 27.62 33.15 3.20
N ALA A 69 28.90 33.53 3.26
CA ALA A 69 29.47 34.89 3.37
C ALA A 69 29.34 35.70 4.69
N ARG A 70 30.41 35.77 5.52
CA ARG A 70 31.50 36.79 5.49
C ARG A 70 32.37 36.80 6.77
N SER A 71 33.68 36.96 6.51
CA SER A 71 34.76 37.55 7.32
C SER A 71 35.68 36.60 8.13
N GLN A 72 36.93 36.59 7.65
CA GLN A 72 38.22 36.34 8.30
C GLN A 72 38.62 34.92 8.74
N ASN A 73 39.55 34.37 7.96
CA ASN A 73 40.67 33.53 8.38
C ASN A 73 40.39 32.46 9.43
N GLN A 74 39.59 31.46 9.07
CA GLN A 74 39.77 30.10 9.57
C GLN A 74 39.60 29.12 8.41
N VAL A 75 40.50 28.15 8.34
CA VAL A 75 40.42 27.00 7.43
C VAL A 75 39.05 26.36 7.63
N GLY A 76 38.18 26.51 6.63
CA GLY A 76 36.79 26.06 6.69
C GLY A 76 36.73 24.54 6.69
N GLU A 77 36.65 23.95 7.89
CA GLU A 77 36.19 22.59 8.05
C GLU A 77 34.69 22.61 7.76
N SER A 78 34.29 22.13 6.59
CA SER A 78 32.88 21.88 6.28
C SER A 78 32.35 20.86 7.28
N SER A 79 31.62 21.31 8.29
CA SER A 79 31.04 20.42 9.30
C SER A 79 29.81 19.73 8.70
N THR A 80 29.96 18.49 8.24
CA THR A 80 28.81 17.64 7.90
C THR A 80 28.09 17.24 9.18
N THR A 81 26.85 17.72 9.35
CA THR A 81 26.03 17.29 10.48
C THR A 81 25.38 15.96 10.12
N ARG A 82 25.69 14.91 10.87
CA ARG A 82 25.10 13.57 10.71
C ARG A 82 23.84 13.47 11.56
N VAL A 83 22.70 13.23 10.93
CA VAL A 83 21.43 13.03 11.63
C VAL A 83 20.89 11.64 11.30
N VAL A 84 20.55 10.87 12.34
CA VAL A 84 19.83 9.61 12.19
C VAL A 84 18.33 9.92 12.12
N GLN A 85 17.70 9.51 11.03
CA GLN A 85 16.28 9.69 10.75
C GLN A 85 15.64 8.30 10.56
N THR A 86 14.36 8.16 10.91
CA THR A 86 13.59 6.97 10.53
C THR A 86 12.86 7.25 9.21
N THR A 87 12.42 6.20 8.51
CA THR A 87 11.57 6.38 7.31
C THR A 87 10.34 7.26 7.62
N THR A 88 9.74 7.09 8.79
CA THR A 88 8.58 7.88 9.25
C THR A 88 8.94 9.34 9.47
N SER A 89 10.09 9.65 10.07
CA SER A 89 10.50 11.05 10.28
C SER A 89 10.81 11.74 8.94
N ILE A 90 11.42 11.03 7.98
CA ILE A 90 11.62 11.55 6.61
C ILE A 90 10.28 11.82 5.94
N LEU A 91 9.30 10.90 6.05
CA LEU A 91 7.95 11.11 5.51
C LEU A 91 7.30 12.37 6.07
N SER A 92 7.41 12.59 7.37
CA SER A 92 6.92 13.82 8.03
C SER A 92 7.58 15.07 7.45
N LEU A 93 8.91 15.06 7.29
CA LEU A 93 9.67 16.16 6.68
C LEU A 93 9.24 16.43 5.23
N VAL A 94 9.04 15.38 4.43
CA VAL A 94 8.59 15.50 3.04
C VAL A 94 7.19 16.10 2.98
N ILE A 95 6.23 15.57 3.74
CA ILE A 95 4.84 16.09 3.78
C ILE A 95 4.86 17.58 4.16
N ARG A 96 5.58 17.94 5.23
CA ARG A 96 5.69 19.33 5.68
C ARG A 96 6.30 20.23 4.62
N THR A 97 7.35 19.77 3.94
CA THR A 97 8.02 20.55 2.90
C THR A 97 7.10 20.74 1.69
N LEU A 98 6.41 19.68 1.24
CA LEU A 98 5.42 19.76 0.16
C LEU A 98 4.27 20.72 0.50
N LYS A 99 3.73 20.67 1.73
CA LYS A 99 2.71 21.61 2.23
C LYS A 99 3.25 23.05 2.22
N SER A 100 4.42 23.30 2.81
CA SER A 100 5.02 24.64 2.93
C SER A 100 5.33 25.30 1.58
N LYS A 101 5.80 24.52 0.60
CA LYS A 101 6.10 24.97 -0.77
C LYS A 101 4.87 24.96 -1.69
N ARG A 102 3.68 24.62 -1.18
CA ARG A 102 2.40 24.54 -1.92
C ARG A 102 2.43 23.60 -3.13
N TYR A 103 3.18 22.50 -3.02
CA TYR A 103 3.21 21.45 -4.04
C TYR A 103 2.00 20.51 -3.98
N ILE A 104 1.31 20.47 -2.84
CA ILE A 104 0.10 19.66 -2.66
C ILE A 104 -1.10 20.40 -3.25
N LYS A 105 -1.84 19.73 -4.13
CA LYS A 105 -3.04 20.22 -4.78
C LYS A 105 -4.26 19.41 -4.36
N ASP A 106 -5.44 20.00 -4.51
CA ASP A 106 -6.68 19.24 -4.51
C ASP A 106 -6.66 18.25 -5.68
N ILE A 107 -7.26 17.07 -5.50
CA ILE A 107 -7.24 16.02 -6.52
C ILE A 107 -7.98 16.45 -7.79
N LEU A 108 -9.11 17.15 -7.68
CA LEU A 108 -9.91 17.56 -8.84
C LEU A 108 -9.25 18.70 -9.62
N ASP A 109 -8.45 19.52 -8.93
CA ASP A 109 -7.66 20.60 -9.55
C ASP A 109 -6.24 20.16 -9.95
N SER A 110 -5.94 18.86 -9.84
CA SER A 110 -4.60 18.34 -10.09
C SER A 110 -4.32 18.10 -11.57
N GLN A 111 -3.05 18.16 -11.94
CA GLN A 111 -2.52 17.77 -13.24
C GLN A 111 -1.44 16.68 -13.08
N PRO A 112 -1.09 15.91 -14.14
CA PRO A 112 0.04 15.00 -14.07
C PRO A 112 1.30 15.68 -13.50
N GLY A 113 1.96 15.00 -12.57
CA GLY A 113 3.10 15.50 -11.79
C GLY A 113 2.74 16.18 -10.47
N SER A 114 1.47 16.55 -10.23
CA SER A 114 1.03 17.17 -8.98
C SER A 114 1.12 16.20 -7.80
N PHE A 115 1.45 16.70 -6.62
CA PHE A 115 1.31 15.94 -5.38
C PHE A 115 -0.08 16.16 -4.80
N VAL A 116 -0.64 15.12 -4.21
CA VAL A 116 -1.97 15.13 -3.58
C VAL A 116 -1.90 14.38 -2.25
N ILE A 117 -2.71 14.82 -1.29
CA ILE A 117 -3.05 14.03 -0.10
C ILE A 117 -4.55 13.79 -0.15
N VAL A 118 -4.96 12.56 -0.37
CA VAL A 118 -6.36 12.19 -0.58
C VAL A 118 -6.80 11.25 0.54
N PRO A 119 -7.90 11.52 1.26
CA PRO A 119 -8.52 10.55 2.15
C PRO A 119 -9.04 9.38 1.34
N VAL A 120 -8.71 8.15 1.71
CA VAL A 120 -9.00 6.94 0.95
C VAL A 120 -9.46 5.82 1.87
N THR A 121 -10.36 5.01 1.35
CA THR A 121 -10.64 3.67 1.87
C THR A 121 -10.30 2.73 0.73
N MET A 122 -9.11 2.11 0.81
CA MET A 122 -8.55 1.36 -0.30
C MET A 122 -9.10 -0.07 -0.33
N GLN A 123 -9.23 -0.60 -1.53
CA GLN A 123 -9.51 -2.01 -1.79
C GLN A 123 -8.41 -2.58 -2.70
N ILE A 124 -8.01 -3.83 -2.47
CA ILE A 124 -7.10 -4.54 -3.37
C ILE A 124 -7.87 -4.94 -4.62
N ASN A 125 -7.42 -4.49 -5.79
CA ASN A 125 -7.99 -4.84 -7.08
C ASN A 125 -7.09 -5.85 -7.80
N SER A 126 -7.21 -7.13 -7.45
CA SER A 126 -6.29 -8.16 -7.89
C SER A 126 -7.00 -9.50 -8.04
N ILE A 127 -7.08 -9.98 -9.28
CA ILE A 127 -7.56 -11.34 -9.59
C ILE A 127 -6.70 -12.39 -8.87
N LYS A 128 -5.38 -12.17 -8.78
CA LYS A 128 -4.47 -13.07 -8.08
C LYS A 128 -4.85 -13.18 -6.60
N SER A 129 -4.97 -12.06 -5.91
CA SER A 129 -5.25 -12.02 -4.47
C SER A 129 -6.66 -12.59 -4.21
N LEU A 130 -7.61 -12.31 -5.09
CA LEU A 130 -8.95 -12.89 -5.02
C LEU A 130 -8.95 -14.42 -5.18
N LEU A 131 -8.18 -14.96 -6.12
CA LEU A 131 -8.02 -16.41 -6.31
C LEU A 131 -7.32 -17.08 -5.13
N GLU A 132 -6.29 -16.43 -4.57
CA GLU A 132 -5.57 -16.90 -3.38
C GLU A 132 -6.51 -16.95 -2.15
N GLU A 133 -7.30 -15.90 -1.93
CA GLU A 133 -8.32 -15.86 -0.88
C GLU A 133 -9.38 -16.97 -1.07
N ALA A 134 -9.92 -17.12 -2.28
CA ALA A 134 -10.89 -18.16 -2.59
C ALA A 134 -10.32 -19.58 -2.38
N GLU A 135 -9.07 -19.83 -2.77
CA GLU A 135 -8.40 -21.11 -2.54
C GLU A 135 -8.24 -21.39 -1.05
N ASN A 136 -7.84 -20.40 -0.25
CA ASN A 136 -7.67 -20.54 1.19
C ASN A 136 -9.00 -20.82 1.90
N LEU A 137 -10.08 -20.14 1.52
CA LEU A 137 -11.41 -20.36 2.09
C LEU A 137 -11.96 -21.75 1.76
N ILE A 138 -11.79 -22.23 0.53
CA ILE A 138 -12.24 -23.58 0.15
C ILE A 138 -11.44 -24.65 0.91
N LYS A 139 -10.11 -24.47 1.07
CA LYS A 139 -9.29 -25.36 1.89
C LYS A 139 -9.77 -25.38 3.33
N LEU A 140 -9.96 -24.21 3.94
CA LEU A 140 -10.45 -24.09 5.31
C LEU A 140 -11.81 -24.78 5.49
N GLY A 141 -12.76 -24.53 4.58
CA GLY A 141 -14.06 -25.18 4.60
C GLY A 141 -13.98 -26.71 4.49
N SER A 142 -13.06 -27.22 3.65
CA SER A 142 -12.85 -28.67 3.53
C SER A 142 -12.20 -29.30 4.78
N GLU A 143 -11.29 -28.57 5.43
CA GLU A 143 -10.66 -29.00 6.67
C GLU A 143 -11.67 -28.98 7.83
N MET A 144 -12.50 -27.94 7.93
CA MET A 144 -13.59 -27.87 8.92
C MET A 144 -14.61 -29.00 8.77
N GLN A 145 -15.01 -29.32 7.53
CA GLN A 145 -15.90 -30.47 7.26
C GLN A 145 -15.25 -31.82 7.60
N SER A 146 -13.93 -31.91 7.59
CA SER A 146 -13.22 -33.14 7.99
C SER A 146 -13.13 -33.32 9.50
N LEU A 147 -13.27 -32.23 10.27
CA LEU A 147 -13.29 -32.24 11.74
C LEU A 147 -14.70 -32.54 12.29
N ASP A 148 -15.74 -32.14 11.57
CA ASP A 148 -17.12 -32.47 11.89
C ASP A 148 -17.45 -33.84 11.28
N ASN A 149 -17.55 -34.89 12.10
CA ASN A 149 -17.69 -36.30 11.68
C ASN A 149 -19.02 -36.64 10.96
N GLN A 150 -19.61 -35.74 10.18
CA GLN A 150 -20.75 -36.02 9.32
C GLN A 150 -20.28 -36.45 7.93
N LYS A 151 -20.31 -37.77 7.70
CA LYS A 151 -20.18 -38.40 6.38
C LYS A 151 -21.36 -37.99 5.48
N ASP A 152 -21.28 -36.84 4.86
CA ASP A 152 -22.21 -36.45 3.80
C ASP A 152 -21.58 -36.77 2.44
N ASN A 153 -21.80 -38.01 1.98
CA ASN A 153 -21.19 -38.65 0.80
C ASN A 153 -21.50 -37.98 -0.57
N GLY A 154 -22.10 -36.78 -0.60
CA GLY A 154 -22.50 -36.07 -1.82
C GLY A 154 -21.78 -34.73 -2.09
N LYS A 155 -21.36 -34.00 -1.05
CA LYS A 155 -20.84 -32.61 -1.22
C LYS A 155 -19.34 -32.52 -1.50
N GLN A 156 -18.57 -33.53 -1.11
CA GLN A 156 -17.11 -33.53 -1.26
C GLN A 156 -16.64 -33.54 -2.73
N SER A 157 -17.46 -34.09 -3.63
CA SER A 157 -17.22 -34.14 -5.09
C SER A 157 -17.20 -32.75 -5.73
N CYS A 158 -18.18 -31.89 -5.42
CA CYS A 158 -18.30 -30.55 -6.01
C CYS A 158 -17.18 -29.61 -5.54
N GLN A 159 -16.88 -29.58 -4.24
CA GLN A 159 -15.79 -28.76 -3.70
C GLN A 159 -14.41 -29.17 -4.27
N SER A 160 -14.19 -30.47 -4.51
CA SER A 160 -12.94 -30.95 -5.13
C SER A 160 -12.77 -30.49 -6.58
N ASN A 161 -13.87 -30.37 -7.34
CA ASN A 161 -13.83 -29.90 -8.72
C ASN A 161 -13.65 -28.38 -8.80
N THR A 162 -14.31 -27.61 -7.94
CA THR A 162 -14.12 -26.15 -7.84
C THR A 162 -12.69 -25.81 -7.45
N LEU A 163 -12.11 -26.50 -6.45
CA LEU A 163 -10.70 -26.32 -6.07
C LEU A 163 -9.74 -26.66 -7.23
N LYS A 164 -10.02 -27.73 -7.99
CA LYS A 164 -9.23 -28.08 -9.19
C LYS A 164 -9.34 -27.00 -10.28
N GLN A 165 -10.51 -26.40 -10.47
CA GLN A 165 -10.71 -25.30 -11.42
C GLN A 165 -9.96 -24.04 -10.98
N ILE A 166 -10.07 -23.64 -9.70
CA ILE A 166 -9.34 -22.50 -9.14
C ILE A 166 -7.83 -22.72 -9.24
N LYS A 167 -7.31 -23.91 -8.90
CA LYS A 167 -5.88 -24.21 -9.05
C LYS A 167 -5.40 -24.15 -10.50
N LYS A 168 -6.22 -24.59 -11.45
CA LYS A 168 -5.92 -24.44 -12.88
C LYS A 168 -5.85 -22.97 -13.28
N ILE A 169 -6.85 -22.16 -12.91
CA ILE A 169 -6.88 -20.72 -13.18
C ILE A 169 -5.70 -20.01 -12.49
N SER A 170 -5.44 -20.34 -11.23
CA SER A 170 -4.35 -19.80 -10.41
C SER A 170 -2.97 -20.16 -11.00
N SER A 171 -2.78 -21.39 -11.50
CA SER A 171 -1.52 -21.77 -12.16
C SER A 171 -1.21 -20.96 -13.42
N VAL A 172 -2.24 -20.48 -14.13
CA VAL A 172 -2.11 -19.55 -15.26
C VAL A 172 -1.91 -18.12 -14.77
N ALA A 173 -2.53 -17.75 -13.64
CA ALA A 173 -2.43 -16.41 -13.06
C ALA A 173 -1.13 -16.14 -12.27
N HIS A 174 -0.47 -17.17 -11.72
CA HIS A 174 0.75 -17.03 -10.91
C HIS A 174 1.99 -16.62 -11.72
N GLN A 175 1.98 -16.76 -13.04
CA GLN A 175 3.07 -16.27 -13.92
C GLN A 175 3.01 -14.74 -14.14
N LEU A 176 2.11 -14.07 -13.44
CA LEU A 176 1.77 -12.69 -13.60
C LEU A 176 1.97 -12.00 -12.24
N PHE A 177 2.45 -10.75 -12.23
CA PHE A 177 2.47 -9.81 -11.10
C PHE A 177 3.65 -9.81 -10.11
N GLY A 178 4.23 -8.62 -9.95
CA GLY A 178 5.01 -8.22 -8.76
C GLY A 178 4.39 -7.10 -7.92
N ALA A 179 3.39 -6.38 -8.44
CA ALA A 179 2.71 -5.28 -7.74
C ALA A 179 1.19 -5.47 -7.77
N GLU A 180 0.52 -5.16 -6.66
CA GLU A 180 -0.94 -5.21 -6.53
C GLU A 180 -1.54 -3.83 -6.83
N GLU A 181 -2.59 -3.79 -7.63
CA GLU A 181 -3.35 -2.56 -7.84
C GLU A 181 -4.28 -2.34 -6.64
N ILE A 182 -4.30 -1.12 -6.10
CA ILE A 182 -5.29 -0.69 -5.12
C ILE A 182 -6.12 0.44 -5.69
N VAL A 183 -7.39 0.47 -5.31
CA VAL A 183 -8.37 1.43 -5.81
C VAL A 183 -9.24 1.96 -4.68
N CYS A 184 -9.57 3.24 -4.75
CA CYS A 184 -10.61 3.87 -3.96
C CYS A 184 -11.55 4.61 -4.92
N ILE A 185 -12.82 4.20 -4.93
CA ILE A 185 -13.86 4.81 -5.75
C ILE A 185 -14.71 5.69 -4.84
N LYS A 186 -14.80 6.98 -5.16
CA LYS A 186 -15.71 7.94 -4.52
C LYS A 186 -16.81 8.35 -5.48
N ASP A 187 -17.77 9.14 -5.00
CA ASP A 187 -18.88 9.64 -5.82
C ASP A 187 -18.38 10.46 -7.01
N ASN A 188 -17.43 11.38 -6.78
CA ASN A 188 -17.01 12.36 -7.80
C ASN A 188 -15.72 12.00 -8.55
N PHE A 189 -14.92 11.05 -8.06
CA PHE A 189 -13.67 10.62 -8.69
C PHE A 189 -13.27 9.21 -8.21
N ALA A 190 -12.28 8.62 -8.87
CA ALA A 190 -11.58 7.44 -8.38
C ALA A 190 -10.07 7.70 -8.33
N VAL A 191 -9.39 7.10 -7.36
CA VAL A 191 -7.93 7.04 -7.31
C VAL A 191 -7.50 5.58 -7.36
N PHE A 192 -6.44 5.30 -8.12
CA PHE A 192 -5.86 3.97 -8.17
C PHE A 192 -4.35 4.06 -8.32
N GLY A 193 -3.65 3.00 -7.93
CA GLY A 193 -2.20 2.93 -8.01
C GLY A 193 -1.73 1.52 -7.69
N ASN A 194 -0.42 1.31 -7.71
CA ASN A 194 0.13 0.01 -7.34
C ASN A 194 0.88 0.11 -6.02
N ILE A 195 0.77 -0.95 -5.21
CA ILE A 195 1.58 -1.17 -4.03
C ILE A 195 2.44 -2.42 -4.20
N VAL A 196 3.53 -2.46 -3.45
CA VAL A 196 4.47 -3.57 -3.39
C VAL A 196 4.56 -4.00 -1.94
N ASN A 197 4.45 -5.30 -1.65
CA ASN A 197 4.37 -5.79 -0.27
C ASN A 197 5.60 -5.43 0.58
N ASP A 198 6.78 -5.35 -0.03
CA ASP A 198 8.02 -5.00 0.66
C ASP A 198 8.02 -3.57 1.21
N ASN A 199 7.08 -2.73 0.77
CA ASN A 199 6.89 -1.35 1.22
C ASN A 199 5.80 -1.23 2.31
N LEU A 200 5.19 -2.32 2.76
CA LEU A 200 4.31 -2.32 3.93
C LEU A 200 5.14 -1.97 5.18
N TYR A 201 4.67 -1.02 5.97
CA TYR A 201 5.39 -0.52 7.14
C TYR A 201 4.72 -1.00 8.42
N GLN A 202 5.27 -2.06 9.02
CA GLN A 202 4.71 -2.69 10.23
C GLN A 202 3.21 -3.01 10.12
N ALA A 203 2.74 -3.25 8.90
CA ALA A 203 1.36 -3.52 8.57
C ALA A 203 1.29 -4.68 7.60
N SER A 204 0.14 -5.31 7.55
CA SER A 204 -0.25 -6.31 6.57
C SER A 204 -1.19 -5.70 5.53
N ARG A 205 -1.46 -6.45 4.46
CA ARG A 205 -2.42 -6.03 3.44
C ARG A 205 -3.82 -5.81 4.02
N SER A 206 -4.25 -6.67 4.94
CA SER A 206 -5.55 -6.57 5.60
C SER A 206 -5.70 -5.31 6.44
N ASP A 207 -4.59 -4.73 6.93
CA ASP A 207 -4.63 -3.49 7.71
C ASP A 207 -4.90 -2.25 6.83
N ILE A 208 -4.64 -2.35 5.52
CA ILE A 208 -4.89 -1.27 4.55
C ILE A 208 -6.34 -1.35 4.02
N VAL A 209 -6.84 -2.55 3.78
CA VAL A 209 -8.16 -2.75 3.16
C VAL A 209 -9.26 -2.31 4.10
N GLY A 210 -10.16 -1.45 3.64
CA GLY A 210 -11.31 -0.99 4.42
C GLY A 210 -10.98 0.05 5.51
N THR A 211 -9.70 0.35 5.74
CA THR A 211 -9.26 1.36 6.70
C THR A 211 -9.29 2.75 6.07
N GLU A 212 -9.79 3.75 6.80
CA GLU A 212 -9.70 5.16 6.40
C GLU A 212 -8.27 5.68 6.58
N LEU A 213 -7.61 5.96 5.46
CA LEU A 213 -6.21 6.39 5.42
C LEU A 213 -6.07 7.69 4.64
N SER A 214 -4.96 8.38 4.85
CA SER A 214 -4.47 9.43 3.97
C SER A 214 -3.47 8.84 2.97
N CYS A 215 -3.71 9.05 1.68
CA CYS A 215 -2.82 8.67 0.60
C CYS A 215 -2.01 9.87 0.14
N LEU A 216 -0.70 9.87 0.42
CA LEU A 216 0.25 10.75 -0.25
C LEU A 216 0.64 10.11 -1.57
N GLY A 217 0.31 10.77 -2.68
CA GLY A 217 0.63 10.30 -4.02
C GLY A 217 1.05 11.42 -4.96
N GLN A 218 1.74 11.04 -6.03
CA GLN A 218 1.98 11.91 -7.17
C GLN A 218 1.13 11.45 -8.35
N VAL A 219 0.37 12.37 -8.94
CA VAL A 219 -0.49 12.07 -10.09
C VAL A 219 0.37 11.68 -11.28
N LYS A 220 0.25 10.45 -11.76
CA LYS A 220 0.92 9.97 -12.98
C LYS A 220 0.11 10.31 -14.21
N ARG A 221 -1.19 10.03 -14.17
CA ARG A 221 -2.13 10.18 -15.29
C ARG A 221 -3.53 10.49 -14.79
N ILE A 222 -4.30 11.18 -15.62
CA ILE A 222 -5.71 11.51 -15.37
C ILE A 222 -6.52 10.97 -16.54
N TYR A 223 -7.62 10.29 -16.22
CA TYR A 223 -8.58 9.76 -17.18
C TYR A 223 -9.94 10.43 -16.92
N PRO A 224 -10.30 11.48 -17.67
CA PRO A 224 -11.45 12.34 -17.36
C PRO A 224 -12.79 11.59 -17.26
N ASP A 225 -13.01 10.61 -18.14
CA ASP A 225 -14.26 9.85 -18.23
C ASP A 225 -14.18 8.45 -17.59
N GLY A 226 -13.09 8.19 -16.88
CA GLY A 226 -12.77 6.90 -16.29
C GLY A 226 -11.80 6.07 -17.14
N THR A 227 -11.48 4.87 -16.66
CA THR A 227 -10.47 4.00 -17.27
C THR A 227 -10.75 2.54 -16.94
N GLN A 228 -10.25 1.65 -17.81
CA GLN A 228 -10.03 0.26 -17.43
C GLN A 228 -9.01 0.20 -16.28
N LEU A 229 -9.28 -0.70 -15.35
CA LEU A 229 -8.42 -1.03 -14.22
C LEU A 229 -7.71 -2.37 -14.50
N MET A 230 -6.90 -2.83 -13.55
CA MET A 230 -6.12 -4.05 -13.67
C MET A 230 -5.17 -4.02 -14.88
N LYS A 231 -4.67 -2.86 -15.30
CA LYS A 231 -3.85 -2.75 -16.54
C LYS A 231 -2.55 -3.56 -16.48
N ASN A 232 -2.02 -3.76 -15.29
CA ASN A 232 -0.80 -4.52 -15.05
C ASN A 232 -1.00 -6.04 -15.10
N THR A 233 -2.24 -6.47 -15.33
CA THR A 233 -2.60 -7.87 -15.48
C THR A 233 -2.50 -8.32 -16.92
N VAL A 234 -2.12 -9.58 -17.14
CA VAL A 234 -2.29 -10.18 -18.48
C VAL A 234 -3.79 -10.24 -18.84
N TYR A 235 -4.70 -10.05 -17.88
CA TYR A 235 -6.10 -9.73 -18.15
C TYR A 235 -6.24 -8.52 -19.09
N SER A 236 -5.47 -7.44 -18.91
CA SER A 236 -5.47 -6.31 -19.86
C SER A 236 -5.03 -6.71 -21.28
N ARG A 237 -4.20 -7.76 -21.42
CA ARG A 237 -3.70 -8.29 -22.69
C ARG A 237 -4.67 -9.26 -23.40
N PHE A 238 -5.68 -9.79 -22.73
CA PHE A 238 -6.73 -10.56 -23.41
C PHE A 238 -7.57 -9.59 -24.26
N GLN A 239 -7.41 -9.59 -25.58
CA GLN A 239 -8.19 -8.68 -26.43
C GLN A 239 -9.65 -9.15 -26.63
N ASN A 240 -9.96 -10.40 -26.31
CA ASN A 240 -11.30 -10.95 -26.49
C ASN A 240 -12.19 -10.72 -25.25
N THR A 241 -13.11 -9.77 -25.36
CA THR A 241 -14.12 -9.44 -24.33
C THR A 241 -15.01 -10.64 -23.97
N GLU A 242 -15.26 -11.56 -24.91
CA GLU A 242 -16.12 -12.74 -24.71
C GLU A 242 -15.49 -13.78 -23.74
N VAL A 243 -14.17 -13.78 -23.59
CA VAL A 243 -13.45 -14.66 -22.63
C VAL A 243 -13.27 -13.95 -21.28
N LYS A 244 -13.11 -12.63 -21.33
CA LYS A 244 -12.85 -11.75 -20.19
C LYS A 244 -14.01 -11.66 -19.21
N GLN A 245 -15.21 -11.43 -19.73
CA GLN A 245 -16.38 -11.15 -18.92
C GLN A 245 -16.85 -12.37 -18.13
N PRO A 246 -16.95 -13.59 -18.71
CA PRO A 246 -17.38 -14.77 -17.95
C PRO A 246 -16.46 -15.15 -16.79
N ILE A 247 -15.14 -14.90 -16.92
CA ILE A 247 -14.18 -15.16 -15.84
C ILE A 247 -14.42 -14.18 -14.68
N ILE A 248 -14.58 -12.88 -14.97
CA ILE A 248 -14.90 -11.88 -13.93
C ILE A 248 -16.26 -12.18 -13.32
N ASP A 249 -17.28 -12.44 -14.12
CA ASP A 249 -18.62 -12.72 -13.62
C ASP A 249 -18.64 -13.95 -12.73
N SER A 250 -17.89 -15.00 -13.09
CA SER A 250 -17.73 -16.19 -12.24
C SER A 250 -17.05 -15.85 -10.92
N LEU A 251 -15.98 -15.04 -10.94
CA LEU A 251 -15.28 -14.60 -9.73
C LEU A 251 -16.16 -13.72 -8.85
N VAL A 252 -16.91 -12.78 -9.43
CA VAL A 252 -17.84 -11.88 -8.74
C VAL A 252 -19.03 -12.66 -8.16
N GLN A 253 -19.55 -13.67 -8.88
CA GLN A 253 -20.59 -14.54 -8.35
C GLN A 253 -20.09 -15.39 -7.19
N MET A 254 -18.84 -15.87 -7.26
CA MET A 254 -18.22 -16.59 -6.15
C MET A 254 -18.08 -15.74 -4.89
N THR A 255 -17.76 -14.45 -5.03
CA THR A 255 -17.65 -13.54 -3.87
C THR A 255 -18.98 -13.06 -3.31
N LYS A 256 -20.02 -12.96 -4.15
CA LYS A 256 -21.36 -12.51 -3.71
C LYS A 256 -22.23 -13.60 -3.07
N ASN A 257 -21.97 -14.86 -3.37
CA ASN A 257 -22.83 -15.98 -2.96
C ASN A 257 -22.31 -16.75 -1.72
N GLY A 258 -21.26 -16.26 -1.05
CA GLY A 258 -20.69 -16.89 0.14
C GLY A 258 -20.86 -16.04 1.40
N ASP A 259 -20.88 -16.70 2.57
CA ASP A 259 -20.87 -16.05 3.89
C ASP A 259 -19.50 -15.42 4.25
N PHE A 260 -18.63 -15.19 3.26
CA PHE A 260 -17.25 -14.75 3.45
C PHE A 260 -17.04 -13.37 2.85
N GLU A 261 -16.46 -12.47 3.65
CA GLU A 261 -15.97 -11.18 3.17
C GLU A 261 -14.58 -11.34 2.56
N TYR A 262 -14.43 -10.88 1.32
CA TYR A 262 -13.16 -10.90 0.59
C TYR A 262 -12.48 -9.53 0.70
N SER A 263 -11.16 -9.54 0.92
CA SER A 263 -10.36 -8.31 1.00
C SER A 263 -9.99 -7.78 -0.39
N ALA A 264 -9.90 -8.68 -1.37
CA ALA A 264 -9.67 -8.36 -2.77
C ALA A 264 -10.97 -8.30 -3.60
N ALA A 265 -10.96 -7.49 -4.64
CA ALA A 265 -11.99 -7.42 -5.67
C ALA A 265 -11.41 -7.53 -7.08
N ALA A 266 -12.31 -7.71 -8.04
CA ALA A 266 -12.04 -7.70 -9.47
C ALA A 266 -12.88 -6.59 -10.14
N ILE A 267 -12.46 -5.34 -9.97
CA ILE A 267 -13.06 -4.17 -10.58
C ILE A 267 -12.40 -3.96 -11.95
N ALA A 268 -13.16 -4.17 -13.02
CA ALA A 268 -12.67 -4.11 -14.40
C ALA A 268 -12.43 -2.68 -14.90
N GLU A 269 -13.28 -1.73 -14.50
CA GLU A 269 -13.25 -0.36 -14.98
C GLU A 269 -13.93 0.60 -14.00
N VAL A 270 -13.57 1.87 -14.14
CA VAL A 270 -14.28 3.02 -13.58
C VAL A 270 -14.83 3.81 -14.76
N THR A 271 -16.11 4.17 -14.72
CA THR A 271 -16.79 4.92 -15.79
C THR A 271 -17.56 6.10 -15.23
N GLY A 272 -17.70 7.16 -16.03
CA GLY A 272 -18.54 8.31 -15.72
C GLY A 272 -18.00 9.25 -14.64
N LYS A 273 -16.73 9.10 -14.25
CA LYS A 273 -16.03 9.99 -13.31
C LYS A 273 -14.52 10.01 -13.58
N PRO A 274 -13.82 11.10 -13.26
CA PRO A 274 -12.38 11.18 -13.45
C PRO A 274 -11.66 10.15 -12.57
N ALA A 275 -10.74 9.40 -13.19
CA ALA A 275 -9.88 8.45 -12.52
C ALA A 275 -8.42 8.92 -12.53
N PHE A 276 -7.80 8.94 -11.36
CA PHE A 276 -6.44 9.44 -11.15
C PHE A 276 -5.51 8.26 -10.84
N GLU A 277 -4.53 8.03 -11.73
CA GLU A 277 -3.47 7.08 -11.47
C GLU A 277 -2.41 7.75 -10.60
N LEU A 278 -2.16 7.23 -9.39
CA LEU A 278 -1.19 7.75 -8.45
C LEU A 278 0.06 6.86 -8.39
N GLN A 279 1.23 7.49 -8.38
CA GLN A 279 2.41 6.90 -7.76
C GLN A 279 2.26 7.08 -6.24
N ILE A 280 1.91 6.00 -5.55
CA ILE A 280 1.67 6.04 -4.12
C ILE A 280 3.01 6.11 -3.40
N VAL A 281 3.18 7.15 -2.58
CA VAL A 281 4.38 7.35 -1.76
C VAL A 281 4.14 6.81 -0.37
N ALA A 282 2.97 7.09 0.21
CA ALA A 282 2.62 6.59 1.53
C ALA A 282 1.11 6.45 1.72
N LEU A 283 0.71 5.48 2.54
CA LEU A 283 -0.61 5.37 3.15
C LEU A 283 -0.43 5.43 4.67
N TYR A 284 -1.14 6.35 5.33
CA TYR A 284 -0.97 6.60 6.76
C TYR A 284 -2.24 7.11 7.40
N GLN A 285 -2.41 6.85 8.68
CA GLN A 285 -3.47 7.44 9.50
C GLN A 285 -2.91 8.62 10.28
N THR A 286 -3.52 9.79 10.16
CA THR A 286 -3.19 10.97 10.95
C THR A 286 -3.74 10.82 12.37
N SER A 287 -2.96 11.17 13.39
CA SER A 287 -3.52 11.28 14.75
C SER A 287 -4.48 12.46 14.79
N CYS A 288 -5.74 12.24 15.20
CA CYS A 288 -6.57 13.35 15.65
C CYS A 288 -5.99 13.90 16.96
N PRO A 289 -5.70 15.20 17.08
CA PRO A 289 -5.57 15.80 18.39
C PRO A 289 -6.89 15.59 19.12
N THR A 290 -6.87 15.05 20.34
CA THR A 290 -8.03 15.09 21.21
C THR A 290 -8.30 16.55 21.56
N ASP A 291 -9.38 17.13 21.04
CA ASP A 291 -9.89 18.39 21.58
C ASP A 291 -10.20 18.18 23.07
N GLU A 292 -9.51 18.92 23.96
CA GLU A 292 -9.77 18.95 25.41
C GLU A 292 -11.13 19.61 25.77
N SER A 293 -12.17 19.40 24.96
CA SER A 293 -13.48 20.04 25.16
C SER A 293 -14.67 19.07 25.22
N THR A 294 -14.44 17.76 25.29
CA THR A 294 -15.51 16.81 25.67
C THR A 294 -15.59 16.69 27.19
N PRO A 295 -16.66 17.20 27.85
CA PRO A 295 -16.82 16.96 29.28
C PRO A 295 -17.03 15.46 29.51
N ASN A 296 -16.23 14.90 30.41
CA ASN A 296 -16.36 13.50 30.85
C ASN A 296 -17.81 13.20 31.25
N LEU A 297 -18.49 12.44 30.41
CA LEU A 297 -19.78 11.82 30.70
C LEU A 297 -19.56 10.58 31.58
N TYR A 298 -18.92 10.75 32.75
CA TYR A 298 -18.99 9.80 33.86
C TYR A 298 -18.74 10.55 35.18
N SER A 299 -19.83 11.08 35.73
CA SER A 299 -20.01 11.38 37.15
C SER A 299 -21.45 11.07 37.51
#